data_AF-A0A359D4I3-F1
#
_entry.id   AF-A0A359D4I3-F1
#
_cell.length_a   1.000
_cell.length_b   1.000
_cell.length_c   1.000
_cell.angle_alpha   90.00
_cell.angle_beta   90.00
_cell.angle_gamma   90.00
#
_symmetry.space_group_name_H-M   'P 1'
#
loop_
_entity.id
_entity.type
_entity.pdbx_description
1 polymer ?
#
loop_
_entity_poly.entity_id
_entity_poly.type
_entity_poly.pdbx_seq_one_letter_code
_entity_poly.pdbx_strand_id
1 'polypeptide(L)'
;MSTNDNPVLFGNGDELPSNHSSNPHINELISRRQVLAGGAALGALAFLGSALPGTAEAAEPAAKGLAAGPFKRRTKLPFSPVAITRADAITVPAGYQARAFIPWGTPITGGYPAYLDDGSNSAQDQAEQLGMHHDGMHFFPIDAQRGHGRKSDHGLLVLNHEYVDVPLLHPNGATVVAGKRSNAEEVRKEINAHGVSVVEIRRGLDGQWSVLPSARNRRVTGATPMQISGPARGHALLHTRYSPAGIATRGTLNNCANGFTPWGTYLTCEENWAGYFATRDSDLPRELSRYGLRSSSRYGWETLPGDEFERFDATRKSPAARDDYRNEPNHFGWIVEIDPFAPESVPIKRTALGRFAHEGLVFAPVKAGRPVVCYSGDDSQNEYIYKYVSRDHYRPGRSNGSLLDEGTLYVARFNASGQGEWLALDVHDKAFQRACSAAGVSFADQGEVLINTRLAADIAGATKMDRPEWGAVNPDNGEVYFTLTNNSSRSVPDAANPRPANAFGHIVRWRELSKNYGGRRF
;
A
#
# COMPACT_ATOMS: atom_id res chain seq x y z
N MET A 1 0.08 -22.42 -29.23
CA MET A 1 0.45 -23.16 -28.01
C MET A 1 1.94 -22.93 -27.78
N SER A 2 2.27 -21.98 -26.91
CA SER A 2 3.57 -21.86 -26.27
C SER A 2 3.22 -21.65 -24.81
N THR A 3 3.62 -22.61 -23.98
CA THR A 3 3.35 -22.62 -22.55
C THR A 3 4.18 -21.53 -21.89
N ASN A 4 3.51 -20.68 -21.12
CA ASN A 4 4.10 -19.77 -20.14
C ASN A 4 4.76 -20.60 -19.02
N ASP A 5 5.85 -21.29 -19.33
CA ASP A 5 6.74 -21.82 -18.31
C ASP A 5 7.79 -20.74 -18.04
N ASN A 6 7.38 -19.68 -17.35
CA ASN A 6 8.29 -18.75 -16.71
C ASN A 6 8.63 -19.42 -15.37
N PRO A 7 9.80 -20.08 -15.20
CA PRO A 7 10.11 -20.73 -13.95
C PRO A 7 10.48 -19.62 -12.99
N VAL A 8 9.50 -19.13 -12.22
CA VAL A 8 9.84 -18.27 -11.10
C VAL A 8 10.62 -19.14 -10.12
N LEU A 9 11.95 -19.05 -10.18
CA LEU A 9 12.89 -19.97 -9.53
C LEU A 9 12.58 -20.17 -8.03
N PHE A 10 12.01 -19.15 -7.38
CA PHE A 10 11.61 -19.19 -5.97
C PHE A 10 10.16 -18.70 -5.70
N GLY A 11 9.30 -18.65 -6.74
CA GLY A 11 7.88 -18.25 -6.65
C GLY A 11 7.59 -16.77 -7.01
N ASN A 12 6.37 -16.47 -7.50
CA ASN A 12 5.98 -15.12 -7.99
C ASN A 12 6.02 -14.02 -6.92
N GLY A 13 6.02 -14.40 -5.64
CA GLY A 13 6.16 -13.49 -4.51
C GLY A 13 4.87 -12.74 -4.14
N ASP A 14 3.81 -12.90 -4.92
CA ASP A 14 2.47 -12.46 -4.55
C ASP A 14 2.07 -13.07 -3.20
N GLU A 15 1.43 -12.26 -2.36
CA GLU A 15 0.87 -12.77 -1.12
C GLU A 15 -0.25 -13.80 -1.42
N LEU A 16 -0.14 -14.99 -0.83
CA LEU A 16 -1.19 -16.00 -0.89
C LEU A 16 -2.29 -15.62 0.12
N PRO A 17 -3.55 -16.02 -0.12
CA PRO A 17 -4.62 -15.78 0.85
C PRO A 17 -4.24 -16.24 2.26
N SER A 18 -4.11 -15.29 3.20
CA SER A 18 -3.64 -15.52 4.57
C SER A 18 -4.68 -15.16 5.64
N ASN A 19 -5.83 -14.60 5.24
CA ASN A 19 -6.95 -14.33 6.15
C ASN A 19 -7.81 -15.59 6.37
N HIS A 20 -7.68 -16.18 7.56
CA HIS A 20 -8.48 -17.33 7.99
C HIS A 20 -9.53 -16.99 9.05
N SER A 21 -9.78 -15.69 9.28
CA SER A 21 -10.73 -15.25 10.30
C SER A 21 -12.18 -15.63 9.92
N SER A 22 -12.97 -15.89 10.95
CA SER A 22 -14.43 -16.06 10.86
C SER A 22 -15.16 -14.73 10.77
N ASN A 23 -14.46 -13.64 10.43
CA ASN A 23 -15.08 -12.34 10.31
C ASN A 23 -16.21 -12.35 9.28
N PRO A 24 -17.27 -11.58 9.55
CA PRO A 24 -18.45 -11.65 8.73
C PRO A 24 -18.18 -11.06 7.34
N HIS A 25 -18.69 -11.76 6.32
CA HIS A 25 -19.15 -11.09 5.11
C HIS A 25 -20.42 -10.30 5.45
N ILE A 26 -20.73 -9.20 4.74
CA ILE A 26 -21.92 -8.38 5.05
C ILE A 26 -23.20 -9.23 5.15
N ASN A 27 -23.33 -10.29 4.34
CA ASN A 27 -24.49 -11.17 4.33
C ASN A 27 -24.64 -12.04 5.61
N GLU A 28 -23.57 -12.34 6.34
CA GLU A 28 -23.65 -13.07 7.62
C GLU A 28 -24.25 -12.21 8.74
N LEU A 29 -24.17 -10.88 8.61
CA LEU A 29 -24.86 -9.94 9.51
C LEU A 29 -26.38 -9.86 9.21
N ILE A 30 -26.80 -10.23 7.99
CA ILE A 30 -28.21 -10.24 7.56
C ILE A 30 -28.92 -11.49 8.10
N SER A 31 -28.30 -12.67 7.99
CA SER A 31 -28.91 -13.93 8.45
C SER A 31 -29.15 -13.97 9.96
N ARG A 32 -28.23 -13.41 10.76
CA ARG A 32 -28.41 -13.27 12.22
C ARG A 32 -29.58 -12.37 12.60
N ARG A 33 -29.92 -11.37 11.78
CA ARG A 33 -31.11 -10.53 11.97
C ARG A 33 -32.40 -11.23 11.52
N GLN A 34 -32.35 -12.09 10.50
CA GLN A 34 -33.52 -12.90 10.11
C GLN A 34 -33.91 -13.93 11.19
N VAL A 35 -32.95 -14.47 11.94
CA VAL A 35 -33.23 -15.37 13.08
C VAL A 35 -33.91 -14.64 14.25
N LEU A 36 -33.70 -13.33 14.42
CA LEU A 36 -34.37 -12.52 15.46
C LEU A 36 -35.66 -11.83 14.97
N ALA A 37 -35.87 -11.70 13.65
CA ALA A 37 -37.07 -11.11 13.04
C ALA A 37 -38.12 -12.16 12.58
N GLY A 38 -37.79 -13.46 12.66
CA GLY A 38 -38.64 -14.57 12.22
C GLY A 38 -39.96 -14.78 13.00
N GLY A 39 -40.27 -13.94 13.99
CA GLY A 39 -41.52 -14.00 14.77
C GLY A 39 -42.66 -13.09 14.30
N ALA A 40 -42.45 -12.17 13.34
CA ALA A 40 -43.43 -11.10 13.08
C ALA A 40 -43.79 -10.83 11.60
N ALA A 41 -43.29 -11.60 10.62
CA ALA A 41 -43.43 -11.27 9.20
C ALA A 41 -44.21 -12.30 8.36
N LEU A 42 -45.27 -12.90 8.92
CA LEU A 42 -46.14 -13.87 8.23
C LEU A 42 -47.39 -13.25 7.55
N GLY A 43 -47.41 -11.93 7.31
CA GLY A 43 -48.67 -11.21 7.06
C GLY A 43 -48.88 -10.46 5.72
N ALA A 44 -47.92 -10.34 4.80
CA ALA A 44 -48.11 -9.40 3.67
C ALA A 44 -47.40 -9.78 2.35
N LEU A 45 -47.49 -11.04 1.91
CA LEU A 45 -46.96 -11.48 0.60
C LEU A 45 -48.04 -11.80 -0.45
N ALA A 46 -49.26 -11.30 -0.26
CA ALA A 46 -50.39 -11.63 -1.12
C ALA A 46 -50.92 -10.45 -1.97
N PHE A 47 -50.06 -9.61 -2.56
CA PHE A 47 -50.50 -8.71 -3.65
C PHE A 47 -49.35 -8.35 -4.59
N LEU A 48 -49.54 -8.72 -5.88
CA LEU A 48 -48.76 -8.41 -7.12
C LEU A 48 -47.50 -9.29 -7.33
N GLY A 49 -47.38 -10.16 -8.34
CA GLY A 49 -48.05 -10.24 -9.65
C GLY A 49 -47.05 -9.92 -10.77
N SER A 50 -46.23 -10.91 -11.16
CA SER A 50 -45.53 -11.11 -12.46
C SER A 50 -45.12 -9.89 -13.32
N ALA A 51 -43.81 -9.62 -13.42
CA ALA A 51 -43.05 -9.40 -14.68
C ALA A 51 -41.56 -9.09 -14.39
N LEU A 52 -40.64 -9.93 -14.86
CA LEU A 52 -39.27 -9.57 -15.26
C LEU A 52 -39.28 -9.57 -16.81
N PRO A 53 -38.60 -8.65 -17.53
CA PRO A 53 -37.18 -8.33 -17.34
C PRO A 53 -36.81 -6.84 -17.53
N GLY A 54 -35.60 -6.45 -17.10
CA GLY A 54 -34.96 -5.22 -17.56
C GLY A 54 -34.20 -4.46 -16.48
N THR A 55 -32.88 -4.42 -16.63
CA THR A 55 -31.94 -3.38 -16.14
C THR A 55 -32.30 -2.69 -14.83
N ALA A 56 -31.60 -3.05 -13.75
CA ALA A 56 -31.55 -2.24 -12.55
C ALA A 56 -30.81 -0.91 -12.85
N GLU A 57 -31.55 0.11 -13.30
CA GLU A 57 -31.14 1.48 -13.10
C GLU A 57 -31.16 1.76 -11.59
N ALA A 58 -29.98 1.94 -11.01
CA ALA A 58 -29.86 2.53 -9.69
C ALA A 58 -30.35 3.98 -9.77
N ALA A 59 -31.63 4.19 -9.45
CA ALA A 59 -32.18 5.53 -9.31
C ALA A 59 -31.53 6.22 -8.11
N GLU A 60 -30.62 7.17 -8.37
CA GLU A 60 -30.20 8.12 -7.35
C GLU A 60 -31.41 8.98 -6.93
N PRO A 61 -31.68 9.16 -5.63
CA PRO A 61 -32.60 10.19 -5.20
C PRO A 61 -31.98 11.54 -5.55
N ALA A 62 -32.60 12.24 -6.50
CA ALA A 62 -32.23 13.60 -6.87
C ALA A 62 -32.21 14.49 -5.61
N ALA A 63 -31.02 14.90 -5.19
CA ALA A 63 -30.83 15.91 -4.16
C ALA A 63 -31.39 17.24 -4.66
N LYS A 64 -32.67 17.52 -4.36
CA LYS A 64 -33.24 18.86 -4.48
C LYS A 64 -32.59 19.77 -3.43
N GLY A 65 -31.89 20.82 -3.87
CA GLY A 65 -31.67 21.99 -3.02
C GLY A 65 -30.24 22.48 -2.80
N LEU A 66 -29.33 22.40 -3.78
CA LEU A 66 -28.12 23.24 -3.77
C LEU A 66 -28.13 24.13 -5.02
N ALA A 67 -28.23 25.44 -4.79
CA ALA A 67 -28.17 26.45 -5.84
C ALA A 67 -26.90 26.24 -6.68
N ALA A 68 -27.08 26.13 -8.00
CA ALA A 68 -26.00 25.98 -8.95
C ALA A 68 -25.06 27.18 -8.86
N GLY A 69 -23.84 26.96 -8.34
CA GLY A 69 -22.73 27.88 -8.57
C GLY A 69 -22.41 28.00 -10.07
N PRO A 70 -21.57 28.95 -10.49
CA PRO A 70 -21.35 29.30 -11.90
C PRO A 70 -20.66 28.22 -12.74
N PHE A 71 -20.36 27.05 -12.17
CA PHE A 71 -19.69 25.95 -12.85
C PHE A 71 -20.73 24.94 -13.38
N LYS A 72 -20.93 24.93 -14.70
CA LYS A 72 -21.67 23.84 -15.37
C LYS A 72 -20.98 22.51 -15.02
N ARG A 73 -21.70 21.59 -14.37
CA ARG A 73 -21.29 20.18 -14.24
C ARG A 73 -20.90 19.67 -15.62
N ARG A 74 -19.63 19.31 -15.83
CA ARG A 74 -19.18 18.67 -17.07
C ARG A 74 -19.82 17.28 -17.11
N THR A 75 -20.82 17.10 -17.97
CA THR A 75 -21.56 15.83 -18.11
C THR A 75 -20.92 14.86 -19.11
N LYS A 76 -19.84 15.25 -19.80
CA LYS A 76 -19.11 14.40 -20.75
C LYS A 76 -17.60 14.57 -20.57
N LEU A 77 -16.88 13.45 -20.63
CA LEU A 77 -15.42 13.44 -20.75
C LEU A 77 -15.02 14.12 -22.07
N PRO A 78 -13.98 14.96 -22.11
CA PRO A 78 -13.65 15.78 -23.29
C PRO A 78 -12.86 15.03 -24.37
N PHE A 79 -12.99 13.71 -24.47
CA PHE A 79 -12.30 12.88 -25.45
C PHE A 79 -13.17 11.68 -25.85
N SER A 80 -12.92 11.14 -27.05
CA SER A 80 -13.51 9.89 -27.49
C SER A 80 -12.71 8.70 -26.94
N PRO A 81 -13.36 7.67 -26.37
CA PRO A 81 -12.67 6.45 -25.96
C PRO A 81 -11.91 5.81 -27.13
N VAL A 82 -10.78 5.17 -26.82
CA VAL A 82 -9.99 4.38 -27.78
C VAL A 82 -10.48 2.92 -27.78
N ALA A 83 -10.25 2.20 -28.89
CA ALA A 83 -10.57 0.78 -28.98
C ALA A 83 -9.57 -0.08 -28.18
N ILE A 84 -10.02 -1.24 -27.71
CA ILE A 84 -9.16 -2.25 -27.11
C ILE A 84 -8.21 -2.79 -28.18
N THR A 85 -6.93 -2.95 -27.83
CA THR A 85 -5.89 -3.50 -28.72
C THR A 85 -4.94 -4.41 -27.94
N ARG A 86 -4.22 -5.28 -28.66
CA ARG A 86 -3.13 -6.12 -28.15
C ARG A 86 -1.76 -5.72 -28.74
N ALA A 87 -1.70 -4.59 -29.44
CA ALA A 87 -0.44 -4.10 -29.97
C ALA A 87 0.50 -3.69 -28.83
N ASP A 88 1.79 -3.97 -28.98
CA ASP A 88 2.85 -3.50 -28.08
C ASP A 88 3.16 -2.01 -28.35
N ALA A 89 2.16 -1.16 -28.08
CA ALA A 89 2.20 0.27 -28.35
C ALA A 89 1.19 1.03 -27.46
N ILE A 90 1.48 2.31 -27.16
CA ILE A 90 0.54 3.17 -26.44
C ILE A 90 -0.44 3.82 -27.43
N THR A 91 -1.73 3.50 -27.30
CA THR A 91 -2.81 4.12 -28.08
C THR A 91 -3.50 5.21 -27.26
N VAL A 92 -3.56 6.44 -27.78
CA VAL A 92 -4.16 7.60 -27.11
C VAL A 92 -5.30 8.21 -27.96
N PRO A 93 -6.25 8.94 -27.34
CA PRO A 93 -7.30 9.64 -28.09
C PRO A 93 -6.75 10.64 -29.11
N ALA A 94 -7.55 10.97 -30.13
CA ALA A 94 -7.18 11.98 -31.12
C ALA A 94 -6.81 13.33 -30.44
N GLY A 95 -5.70 13.93 -30.87
CA GLY A 95 -5.15 15.17 -30.30
C GLY A 95 -4.21 14.98 -29.10
N TYR A 96 -4.01 13.74 -28.62
CA TYR A 96 -3.05 13.41 -27.58
C TYR A 96 -1.78 12.79 -28.15
N GLN A 97 -0.71 12.81 -27.35
CA GLN A 97 0.55 12.13 -27.63
C GLN A 97 1.08 11.48 -26.36
N ALA A 98 1.65 10.28 -26.49
CA ALA A 98 2.44 9.62 -25.45
C ALA A 98 3.92 9.63 -25.84
N ARG A 99 4.81 9.84 -24.87
CA ARG A 99 6.28 9.78 -25.03
C ARG A 99 6.86 9.13 -23.78
N ALA A 100 7.78 8.18 -23.96
CA ALA A 100 8.61 7.71 -22.85
C ALA A 100 9.48 8.88 -22.34
N PHE A 101 9.67 8.97 -21.02
CA PHE A 101 10.38 10.10 -20.41
C PHE A 101 11.60 9.67 -19.60
N ILE A 102 11.43 8.84 -18.57
CA ILE A 102 12.49 8.39 -17.67
C ILE A 102 12.42 6.88 -17.45
N PRO A 103 12.91 6.04 -18.37
CA PRO A 103 12.87 4.58 -18.21
C PRO A 103 13.80 4.09 -17.09
N TRP A 104 13.61 2.83 -16.67
CA TRP A 104 14.55 2.08 -15.84
C TRP A 104 15.99 2.23 -16.37
N GLY A 105 16.96 2.35 -15.46
CA GLY A 105 18.37 2.49 -15.84
C GLY A 105 18.81 3.91 -16.17
N THR A 106 17.88 4.88 -16.23
CA THR A 106 18.24 6.29 -16.42
C THR A 106 19.17 6.76 -15.28
N PRO A 107 20.39 7.27 -15.58
CA PRO A 107 21.32 7.74 -14.56
C PRO A 107 20.81 9.02 -13.89
N ILE A 108 20.87 9.09 -12.56
CA ILE A 108 20.38 10.26 -11.82
C ILE A 108 21.33 10.77 -10.74
N THR A 109 22.27 9.96 -10.24
CA THR A 109 23.20 10.38 -9.19
C THR A 109 24.59 9.80 -9.41
N GLY A 110 25.51 10.06 -8.48
CA GLY A 110 26.88 9.56 -8.51
C GLY A 110 27.64 9.92 -9.79
N GLY A 111 28.20 8.91 -10.46
CA GLY A 111 28.94 9.03 -11.71
C GLY A 111 28.05 9.14 -12.95
N TYR A 112 26.72 9.12 -12.80
CA TYR A 112 25.75 9.07 -13.89
C TYR A 112 26.03 7.93 -14.88
N PRO A 113 26.12 6.67 -14.41
CA PRO A 113 26.51 5.54 -15.25
C PRO A 113 25.46 5.27 -16.32
N ALA A 114 25.90 5.19 -17.58
CA ALA A 114 25.01 4.90 -18.70
C ALA A 114 24.31 3.55 -18.53
N TYR A 115 23.06 3.48 -18.98
CA TYR A 115 22.34 2.22 -19.07
C TYR A 115 22.99 1.31 -20.11
N LEU A 116 23.14 0.03 -19.76
CA LEU A 116 23.62 -1.04 -20.62
C LEU A 116 22.47 -2.03 -20.80
N ASP A 117 22.00 -2.14 -22.05
CA ASP A 117 20.82 -2.92 -22.45
C ASP A 117 21.07 -4.45 -22.44
N ASP A 118 22.32 -4.87 -22.28
CA ASP A 118 22.73 -6.26 -22.08
C ASP A 118 22.65 -6.72 -20.60
N GLY A 119 22.20 -5.83 -19.70
CA GLY A 119 22.10 -6.10 -18.27
C GLY A 119 23.44 -6.13 -17.54
N SER A 120 24.55 -5.73 -18.15
CA SER A 120 25.90 -5.82 -17.56
C SER A 120 26.24 -4.71 -16.57
N ASN A 121 25.37 -3.71 -16.38
CA ASN A 121 25.53 -2.69 -15.33
C ASN A 121 25.80 -3.34 -13.96
N SER A 122 26.71 -2.74 -13.19
CA SER A 122 27.07 -3.24 -11.86
C SER A 122 25.97 -2.99 -10.82
N ALA A 123 26.11 -3.57 -9.62
CA ALA A 123 25.24 -3.23 -8.49
C ALA A 123 25.35 -1.76 -8.08
N GLN A 124 26.55 -1.17 -8.22
CA GLN A 124 26.80 0.24 -7.96
C GLN A 124 26.14 1.12 -9.03
N ASP A 125 26.22 0.73 -10.30
CA ASP A 125 25.56 1.47 -11.38
C ASP A 125 24.05 1.55 -11.13
N GLN A 126 23.44 0.41 -10.78
CA GLN A 126 22.02 0.34 -10.45
C GLN A 126 21.66 1.18 -9.21
N ALA A 127 22.57 1.35 -8.24
CA ALA A 127 22.37 2.24 -7.10
C ALA A 127 22.35 3.74 -7.49
N GLU A 128 22.86 4.07 -8.66
CA GLU A 128 22.95 5.45 -9.20
C GLU A 128 21.95 5.74 -10.33
N GLN A 129 21.26 4.71 -10.81
CA GLN A 129 20.24 4.75 -11.85
C GLN A 129 18.83 4.66 -11.27
N LEU A 130 17.81 4.96 -12.06
CA LEU A 130 16.42 4.64 -11.76
C LEU A 130 16.23 3.13 -11.56
N GLY A 131 15.37 2.78 -10.60
CA GLY A 131 14.99 1.40 -10.32
C GLY A 131 14.06 0.81 -11.39
N MET A 132 13.66 -0.45 -11.18
CA MET A 132 12.85 -1.22 -12.13
C MET A 132 11.37 -1.21 -11.73
N HIS A 133 10.46 -1.37 -12.69
CA HIS A 133 9.01 -1.44 -12.47
C HIS A 133 8.48 -0.23 -11.70
N HIS A 134 8.46 0.91 -12.40
CA HIS A 134 7.93 2.16 -11.87
C HIS A 134 6.45 2.01 -11.50
N ASP A 135 6.10 2.43 -10.28
CA ASP A 135 4.71 2.40 -9.80
C ASP A 135 4.28 3.78 -9.29
N GLY A 136 3.78 3.89 -8.06
CA GLY A 136 3.26 5.11 -7.46
C GLY A 136 4.23 6.26 -7.61
N MET A 137 3.70 7.45 -7.91
CA MET A 137 4.52 8.63 -8.17
C MET A 137 3.82 9.94 -7.82
N HIS A 138 4.61 10.96 -7.54
CA HIS A 138 4.12 12.31 -7.30
C HIS A 138 5.10 13.37 -7.83
N PHE A 139 4.55 14.40 -8.47
CA PHE A 139 5.29 15.60 -8.84
C PHE A 139 5.16 16.66 -7.75
N PHE A 140 6.27 16.98 -7.09
CA PHE A 140 6.37 18.09 -6.16
C PHE A 140 6.89 19.32 -6.91
N PRO A 141 6.12 20.41 -7.03
CA PRO A 141 6.63 21.69 -7.52
C PRO A 141 7.91 22.09 -6.77
N ILE A 142 8.89 22.69 -7.44
CA ILE A 142 10.16 23.03 -6.78
C ILE A 142 9.98 24.03 -5.62
N ASP A 143 8.87 24.77 -5.61
CA ASP A 143 8.47 25.68 -4.54
C ASP A 143 7.57 25.04 -3.47
N ALA A 144 7.40 23.71 -3.47
CA ALA A 144 6.51 22.97 -2.57
C ALA A 144 7.19 22.39 -1.30
N GLN A 145 8.41 22.81 -0.95
CA GLN A 145 9.13 22.31 0.24
C GLN A 145 8.32 22.40 1.55
N ARG A 146 7.31 23.26 1.62
CA ARG A 146 6.42 23.42 2.78
C ARG A 146 4.99 22.90 2.54
N GLY A 147 4.81 22.01 1.56
CA GLY A 147 3.55 21.30 1.27
C GLY A 147 2.75 21.78 0.07
N HIS A 148 2.87 23.06 -0.32
CA HIS A 148 2.17 23.59 -1.49
C HIS A 148 3.11 24.43 -2.32
N GLY A 149 3.12 24.18 -3.64
CA GLY A 149 3.83 24.99 -4.62
C GLY A 149 2.93 25.30 -5.81
N ARG A 150 3.33 26.27 -6.62
CA ARG A 150 2.55 26.74 -7.78
C ARG A 150 3.24 26.45 -9.11
N LYS A 151 4.53 26.07 -9.09
CA LYS A 151 5.27 25.76 -10.31
C LYS A 151 4.79 24.44 -10.90
N SER A 152 4.53 24.43 -12.20
CA SER A 152 4.06 23.24 -12.94
C SER A 152 5.03 22.83 -14.05
N ASP A 153 6.14 23.54 -14.19
CA ASP A 153 7.18 23.37 -15.21
C ASP A 153 8.55 23.00 -14.61
N HIS A 154 8.70 22.98 -13.30
CA HIS A 154 9.94 22.62 -12.61
C HIS A 154 9.63 22.04 -11.23
N GLY A 155 10.17 20.86 -10.94
CA GLY A 155 9.91 20.18 -9.68
C GLY A 155 10.70 18.89 -9.52
N LEU A 156 10.36 18.16 -8.46
CA LEU A 156 10.86 16.84 -8.17
C LEU A 156 9.79 15.82 -8.55
N LEU A 157 10.10 14.90 -9.44
CA LEU A 157 9.31 13.71 -9.67
C LEU A 157 9.84 12.61 -8.75
N VAL A 158 8.99 12.14 -7.85
CA VAL A 158 9.28 11.04 -6.94
C VAL A 158 8.47 9.84 -7.39
N LEU A 159 9.11 8.70 -7.57
CA LEU A 159 8.47 7.49 -8.10
C LEU A 159 9.03 6.24 -7.42
N ASN A 160 8.15 5.27 -7.20
CA ASN A 160 8.47 3.98 -6.62
C ASN A 160 9.03 3.00 -7.67
N HIS A 161 9.69 1.95 -7.17
CA HIS A 161 10.21 0.80 -7.91
C HIS A 161 9.83 -0.47 -7.16
N GLU A 162 8.79 -1.14 -7.66
CA GLU A 162 8.07 -2.15 -6.89
C GLU A 162 8.81 -3.48 -6.83
N TYR A 163 9.23 -4.01 -7.97
CA TYR A 163 9.89 -5.32 -8.06
C TYR A 163 10.94 -5.34 -9.17
N VAL A 164 11.54 -6.51 -9.44
CA VAL A 164 12.50 -6.71 -10.53
C VAL A 164 12.13 -7.92 -11.38
N ASP A 165 12.39 -7.84 -12.68
CA ASP A 165 12.50 -9.03 -13.53
C ASP A 165 13.96 -9.45 -13.60
N VAL A 166 14.33 -10.40 -12.74
CA VAL A 166 15.70 -10.93 -12.64
C VAL A 166 16.28 -11.40 -13.98
N PRO A 167 15.52 -12.04 -14.90
CA PRO A 167 16.04 -12.42 -16.22
C PRO A 167 16.42 -11.24 -17.12
N LEU A 168 15.85 -10.05 -16.90
CA LEU A 168 16.19 -8.83 -17.64
C LEU A 168 17.27 -8.01 -16.94
N LEU A 169 17.39 -8.13 -15.62
CA LEU A 169 18.33 -7.37 -14.80
C LEU A 169 19.79 -7.84 -14.93
N HIS A 170 20.01 -9.12 -15.28
CA HIS A 170 21.33 -9.73 -15.37
C HIS A 170 21.57 -10.36 -16.74
N PRO A 171 22.80 -10.37 -17.29
CA PRO A 171 23.08 -10.84 -18.65
C PRO A 171 22.65 -12.30 -18.91
N ASN A 172 22.71 -13.14 -17.87
CA ASN A 172 22.36 -14.55 -17.94
C ASN A 172 21.21 -14.92 -16.96
N GLY A 173 20.45 -13.92 -16.49
CA GLY A 173 19.55 -14.07 -15.36
C GLY A 173 20.29 -14.37 -14.05
N ALA A 174 19.56 -14.90 -13.07
CA ALA A 174 20.08 -15.20 -11.74
C ALA A 174 21.03 -16.41 -11.73
N THR A 175 22.27 -16.24 -11.26
CA THR A 175 23.18 -17.34 -10.95
C THR A 175 22.73 -18.15 -9.74
N VAL A 176 22.36 -19.42 -9.97
CA VAL A 176 21.91 -20.35 -8.93
C VAL A 176 22.76 -21.63 -8.97
N VAL A 177 23.33 -22.02 -7.84
CA VAL A 177 24.10 -23.26 -7.67
C VAL A 177 23.43 -24.11 -6.58
N ALA A 178 23.09 -25.34 -6.92
CA ALA A 178 22.39 -26.27 -6.01
C ALA A 178 21.13 -25.66 -5.35
N GLY A 179 20.35 -24.91 -6.13
CA GLY A 179 19.12 -24.26 -5.65
C GLY A 179 19.31 -23.05 -4.74
N LYS A 180 20.52 -22.47 -4.68
CA LYS A 180 20.83 -21.27 -3.89
C LYS A 180 21.48 -20.19 -4.74
N ARG A 181 21.26 -18.91 -4.40
CA ARG A 181 21.99 -17.79 -4.99
C ARG A 181 23.46 -17.92 -4.60
N SER A 182 24.37 -17.63 -5.53
CA SER A 182 25.82 -17.76 -5.31
C SER A 182 26.61 -16.52 -5.75
N ASN A 183 25.95 -15.47 -6.21
CA ASN A 183 26.57 -14.23 -6.69
C ASN A 183 26.05 -13.03 -5.87
N ALA A 184 26.92 -12.47 -5.03
CA ALA A 184 26.60 -11.33 -4.18
C ALA A 184 26.33 -10.04 -4.97
N GLU A 185 27.04 -9.81 -6.08
CA GLU A 185 26.84 -8.62 -6.91
C GLU A 185 25.45 -8.61 -7.56
N GLU A 186 24.97 -9.75 -8.04
CA GLU A 186 23.61 -9.86 -8.58
C GLU A 186 22.54 -9.49 -7.54
N VAL A 187 22.66 -10.05 -6.33
CA VAL A 187 21.67 -9.78 -5.26
C VAL A 187 21.75 -8.32 -4.79
N ARG A 188 22.93 -7.72 -4.70
CA ARG A 188 23.07 -6.28 -4.42
C ARG A 188 22.41 -5.44 -5.52
N LYS A 189 22.60 -5.79 -6.79
CA LYS A 189 21.97 -5.11 -7.92
C LYS A 189 20.44 -5.20 -7.84
N GLU A 190 19.90 -6.38 -7.51
CA GLU A 190 18.46 -6.59 -7.28
C GLU A 190 17.93 -5.71 -6.14
N ILE A 191 18.60 -5.70 -4.98
CA ILE A 191 18.24 -4.82 -3.84
C ILE A 191 18.28 -3.33 -4.23
N ASN A 192 19.28 -2.94 -5.02
CA ASN A 192 19.44 -1.57 -5.51
C ASN A 192 18.47 -1.18 -6.63
N ALA A 193 17.77 -2.13 -7.25
CA ALA A 193 16.76 -1.85 -8.26
C ALA A 193 15.36 -1.56 -7.66
N HIS A 194 15.15 -1.84 -6.37
CA HIS A 194 13.90 -1.53 -5.64
C HIS A 194 13.91 -0.13 -5.02
N GLY A 195 12.76 0.28 -4.47
CA GLY A 195 12.66 1.42 -3.57
C GLY A 195 12.02 2.65 -4.21
N VAL A 196 12.69 3.80 -4.14
CA VAL A 196 12.20 5.09 -4.62
C VAL A 196 13.32 5.86 -5.34
N SER A 197 12.96 6.61 -6.38
CA SER A 197 13.81 7.64 -6.97
C SER A 197 13.21 9.02 -6.73
N VAL A 198 14.06 9.99 -6.38
CA VAL A 198 13.75 11.42 -6.45
C VAL A 198 14.54 12.01 -7.60
N VAL A 199 13.86 12.67 -8.54
CA VAL A 199 14.47 13.19 -9.75
C VAL A 199 14.02 14.63 -9.99
N GLU A 200 14.96 15.57 -10.08
CA GLU A 200 14.64 16.93 -10.48
C GLU A 200 14.37 17.00 -12.00
N ILE A 201 13.21 17.51 -12.38
CA ILE A 201 12.77 17.61 -13.77
C ILE A 201 12.31 19.02 -14.11
N ARG A 202 12.52 19.43 -15.36
CA ARG A 202 12.06 20.72 -15.88
C ARG A 202 11.50 20.59 -17.28
N ARG A 203 10.45 21.36 -17.55
CA ARG A 203 9.87 21.54 -18.86
C ARG A 203 10.54 22.71 -19.58
N GLY A 204 11.11 22.45 -20.75
CA GLY A 204 11.68 23.46 -21.64
C GLY A 204 10.61 24.33 -22.31
N LEU A 205 11.06 25.39 -22.98
CA LEU A 205 10.20 26.28 -23.76
C LEU A 205 9.58 25.59 -24.98
N ASP A 206 10.20 24.52 -25.45
CA ASP A 206 9.69 23.60 -26.49
C ASP A 206 8.60 22.64 -25.94
N GLY A 207 8.28 22.75 -24.66
CA GLY A 207 7.30 21.94 -23.97
C GLY A 207 7.78 20.53 -23.61
N GLN A 208 9.05 20.17 -23.84
CA GLN A 208 9.62 18.88 -23.48
C GLN A 208 10.11 18.86 -22.04
N TRP A 209 9.97 17.71 -21.37
CA TRP A 209 10.53 17.50 -20.04
C TRP A 209 11.95 16.95 -20.15
N SER A 210 12.81 17.31 -19.19
CA SER A 210 14.17 16.80 -19.07
C SER A 210 14.53 16.56 -17.61
N VAL A 211 15.33 15.53 -17.37
CA VAL A 211 15.99 15.29 -16.09
C VAL A 211 17.14 16.28 -15.92
N LEU A 212 17.26 16.87 -14.73
CA LEU A 212 18.36 17.77 -14.39
C LEU A 212 19.42 17.00 -13.59
N PRO A 213 20.72 17.14 -13.92
CA PRO A 213 21.79 16.78 -12.99
C PRO A 213 21.66 17.67 -11.75
N SER A 214 21.32 17.07 -10.61
CA SER A 214 20.97 17.81 -9.40
C SER A 214 21.44 17.07 -8.16
N ALA A 215 21.94 17.82 -7.19
CA ALA A 215 22.24 17.29 -5.85
C ALA A 215 20.97 16.82 -5.11
N ARG A 216 19.77 17.16 -5.60
CA ARG A 216 18.50 16.65 -5.07
C ARG A 216 18.15 15.25 -5.58
N ASN A 217 18.79 14.79 -6.65
CA ASN A 217 18.52 13.46 -7.18
C ASN A 217 18.99 12.40 -6.19
N ARG A 218 18.14 11.40 -5.95
CA ARG A 218 18.39 10.43 -4.88
C ARG A 218 17.81 9.07 -5.22
N ARG A 219 18.54 8.02 -4.85
CA ARG A 219 18.01 6.67 -4.68
C ARG A 219 17.79 6.36 -3.22
N VAL A 220 16.59 5.85 -2.91
CA VAL A 220 16.28 5.14 -1.68
C VAL A 220 16.04 3.70 -2.11
N THR A 221 16.80 2.74 -1.59
CA THR A 221 16.80 1.35 -2.06
C THR A 221 16.37 0.38 -0.97
N GLY A 222 16.33 -0.91 -1.31
CA GLY A 222 16.16 -1.99 -0.33
C GLY A 222 17.26 -2.09 0.73
N ALA A 223 18.32 -1.27 0.65
CA ALA A 223 19.43 -1.23 1.62
C ALA A 223 19.60 0.12 2.35
N THR A 224 18.85 1.17 1.98
CA THR A 224 19.02 2.51 2.57
C THR A 224 18.70 2.50 4.08
N PRO A 225 19.58 3.02 4.97
CA PRO A 225 19.28 3.15 6.39
C PRO A 225 18.04 4.02 6.65
N MET A 226 17.22 3.62 7.62
CA MET A 226 15.96 4.28 7.98
C MET A 226 15.74 4.29 9.49
N GLN A 227 14.86 5.17 9.94
CA GLN A 227 14.36 5.19 11.32
C GLN A 227 12.96 4.59 11.40
N ILE A 228 12.61 4.10 12.60
CA ILE A 228 11.26 3.69 12.94
C ILE A 228 10.69 4.74 13.89
N SER A 229 9.47 5.23 13.62
CA SER A 229 8.75 6.17 14.49
C SER A 229 7.30 5.73 14.69
N GLY A 230 6.66 6.25 15.73
CA GLY A 230 5.32 5.85 16.16
C GLY A 230 5.32 4.73 17.20
N PRO A 231 4.14 4.16 17.54
CA PRO A 231 3.98 3.36 18.76
C PRO A 231 4.71 2.02 18.78
N ALA A 232 5.12 1.46 17.63
CA ALA A 232 5.88 0.21 17.60
C ALA A 232 7.39 0.43 17.76
N ARG A 233 7.88 1.67 17.68
CA ARG A 233 9.30 1.99 17.83
C ARG A 233 9.83 1.49 19.17
N GLY A 234 10.86 0.63 19.13
CA GLY A 234 11.50 0.06 20.31
C GLY A 234 10.79 -1.17 20.88
N HIS A 235 9.72 -1.65 20.25
CA HIS A 235 9.02 -2.86 20.66
C HIS A 235 9.94 -4.09 20.49
N ALA A 236 9.79 -5.09 21.38
CA ALA A 236 10.67 -6.26 21.39
C ALA A 236 10.63 -7.09 20.09
N LEU A 237 9.49 -7.06 19.39
CA LEU A 237 9.31 -7.69 18.07
C LEU A 237 10.02 -6.95 16.92
N LEU A 238 10.68 -5.82 17.19
CA LEU A 238 11.57 -5.11 16.25
C LEU A 238 13.05 -5.26 16.64
N HIS A 239 13.37 -6.08 17.64
CA HIS A 239 14.76 -6.38 17.95
C HIS A 239 15.33 -7.34 16.90
N THR A 240 16.37 -6.90 16.21
CA THR A 240 17.19 -7.73 15.30
C THR A 240 18.67 -7.49 15.60
N ARG A 241 19.55 -8.27 14.96
CA ARG A 241 21.00 -8.02 14.98
C ARG A 241 21.37 -6.61 14.51
N TYR A 242 20.73 -6.11 13.46
CA TYR A 242 20.96 -4.75 12.96
C TYR A 242 20.32 -3.67 13.84
N SER A 243 19.18 -3.98 14.47
CA SER A 243 18.45 -3.06 15.33
C SER A 243 18.22 -3.63 16.74
N PRO A 244 19.26 -3.75 17.58
CA PRO A 244 19.10 -4.36 18.90
C PRO A 244 18.12 -3.62 19.82
N ALA A 245 17.93 -2.32 19.57
CA ALA A 245 16.98 -1.47 20.28
C ALA A 245 15.63 -1.30 19.56
N GLY A 246 15.44 -1.84 18.35
CA GLY A 246 14.17 -1.77 17.61
C GLY A 246 13.77 -0.37 17.13
N ILE A 247 14.75 0.51 16.90
CA ILE A 247 14.52 1.93 16.56
C ILE A 247 15.02 2.32 15.16
N ALA A 248 15.82 1.46 14.55
CA ALA A 248 16.40 1.64 13.23
C ALA A 248 16.05 0.45 12.32
N THR A 249 16.11 0.68 11.02
CA THR A 249 16.01 -0.39 10.01
C THR A 249 16.81 0.00 8.78
N ARG A 250 16.78 -0.83 7.75
CA ARG A 250 17.35 -0.56 6.45
C ARG A 250 16.45 -1.13 5.37
N GLY A 251 16.22 -0.32 4.34
CA GLY A 251 15.46 -0.70 3.17
C GLY A 251 13.99 -0.36 3.20
N THR A 252 13.47 -0.20 2.00
CA THR A 252 12.05 -0.25 1.68
C THR A 252 11.87 -1.16 0.46
N LEU A 253 10.88 -2.04 0.49
CA LEU A 253 10.69 -3.09 -0.51
C LEU A 253 9.24 -3.13 -0.97
N ASN A 254 9.06 -3.63 -2.19
CA ASN A 254 7.75 -3.78 -2.81
C ASN A 254 6.92 -2.50 -2.72
N ASN A 255 7.56 -1.43 -3.20
CA ASN A 255 7.03 -0.08 -3.16
C ASN A 255 5.97 0.06 -4.24
N CYS A 256 4.70 -0.14 -3.88
CA CYS A 256 3.55 -0.13 -4.79
C CYS A 256 3.13 1.31 -5.12
N ALA A 257 1.96 1.77 -4.67
CA ALA A 257 1.48 3.12 -4.89
C ALA A 257 2.09 4.15 -3.94
N ASN A 258 1.43 5.30 -3.80
CA ASN A 258 1.97 6.41 -3.03
C ASN A 258 0.92 7.21 -2.25
N GLY A 259 1.45 8.09 -1.40
CA GLY A 259 0.76 9.23 -0.84
C GLY A 259 1.70 10.44 -0.82
N PHE A 260 1.17 11.61 -0.49
CA PHE A 260 1.96 12.82 -0.30
C PHE A 260 1.32 13.70 0.75
N THR A 261 2.15 14.29 1.60
CA THR A 261 1.67 15.02 2.77
C THR A 261 1.41 16.49 2.46
N PRO A 262 0.50 17.14 3.21
CA PRO A 262 0.28 18.58 3.11
C PRO A 262 1.45 19.40 3.72
N TRP A 263 2.57 18.76 4.11
CA TRP A 263 3.81 19.40 4.54
C TRP A 263 5.00 19.09 3.63
N GLY A 264 4.78 18.45 2.48
CA GLY A 264 5.75 18.41 1.38
C GLY A 264 6.65 17.18 1.36
N THR A 265 6.22 16.09 2.00
CA THR A 265 6.91 14.80 2.00
C THR A 265 6.17 13.76 1.18
N TYR A 266 6.92 12.80 0.67
CA TYR A 266 6.42 11.66 -0.09
C TYR A 266 6.21 10.46 0.82
N LEU A 267 5.18 9.66 0.53
CA LEU A 267 4.85 8.45 1.27
C LEU A 267 4.88 7.29 0.28
N THR A 268 5.82 6.38 0.46
CA THR A 268 5.88 5.12 -0.28
C THR A 268 5.31 3.99 0.57
N CYS A 269 4.68 3.01 -0.08
CA CYS A 269 3.85 1.99 0.57
C CYS A 269 4.45 0.61 0.30
N GLU A 270 4.75 -0.14 1.35
CA GLU A 270 5.27 -1.51 1.22
C GLU A 270 4.11 -2.51 1.17
N GLU A 271 4.00 -3.24 0.06
CA GLU A 271 2.84 -4.09 -0.25
C GLU A 271 3.17 -5.58 -0.07
N ASN A 272 3.65 -6.28 -1.11
CA ASN A 272 4.02 -7.71 -1.07
C ASN A 272 5.39 -7.99 -0.41
N TRP A 273 5.73 -7.28 0.67
CA TRP A 273 7.02 -7.40 1.37
C TRP A 273 7.25 -8.77 1.99
N ALA A 274 6.19 -9.49 2.39
CA ALA A 274 6.31 -10.80 3.05
C ALA A 274 7.02 -11.82 2.15
N GLY A 275 6.82 -11.71 0.82
CA GLY A 275 7.47 -12.57 -0.17
C GLY A 275 8.98 -12.41 -0.25
N TYR A 276 9.57 -11.39 0.36
CA TYR A 276 11.03 -11.15 0.33
C TYR A 276 11.79 -11.90 1.43
N PHE A 277 11.06 -12.52 2.37
CA PHE A 277 11.65 -13.21 3.51
C PHE A 277 11.30 -14.69 3.48
N ALA A 278 12.17 -15.50 4.07
CA ALA A 278 11.92 -16.92 4.27
C ALA A 278 12.24 -17.32 5.71
N THR A 279 11.63 -18.40 6.18
CA THR A 279 11.94 -19.00 7.49
C THR A 279 11.87 -20.52 7.44
N ARG A 280 12.80 -21.19 8.12
CA ARG A 280 12.86 -22.65 8.21
C ARG A 280 12.20 -23.17 9.47
N ASP A 281 11.61 -22.27 10.26
CA ASP A 281 10.82 -22.65 11.42
C ASP A 281 9.47 -23.24 10.99
N SER A 282 9.08 -24.36 11.59
CA SER A 282 7.77 -24.97 11.34
C SER A 282 6.65 -24.33 12.15
N ASP A 283 6.98 -23.72 13.29
CA ASP A 283 6.04 -23.03 14.19
C ASP A 283 6.29 -21.52 14.13
N LEU A 284 5.36 -20.80 13.48
CA LEU A 284 5.48 -19.37 13.22
C LEU A 284 4.62 -18.55 14.19
N PRO A 285 5.20 -17.54 14.86
CA PRO A 285 4.41 -16.65 15.70
C PRO A 285 3.44 -15.82 14.85
N ARG A 286 2.43 -15.23 15.50
CA ARG A 286 1.31 -14.56 14.84
C ARG A 286 1.71 -13.42 13.90
N GLU A 287 2.79 -12.72 14.22
CA GLU A 287 3.32 -11.60 13.44
C GLU A 287 3.99 -12.02 12.12
N LEU A 288 4.22 -13.33 11.94
CA LEU A 288 4.72 -13.93 10.70
C LEU A 288 3.65 -14.79 10.02
N SER A 289 2.97 -15.65 10.76
CA SER A 289 1.98 -16.59 10.19
C SER A 289 0.77 -15.88 9.57
N ARG A 290 0.27 -14.81 10.19
CA ARG A 290 -0.89 -14.06 9.67
C ARG A 290 -0.59 -13.28 8.39
N TYR A 291 0.68 -13.04 8.10
CA TYR A 291 1.15 -12.37 6.88
C TYR A 291 1.70 -13.37 5.85
N GLY A 292 1.45 -14.68 6.04
CA GLY A 292 1.74 -15.69 5.03
C GLY A 292 3.22 -15.94 4.76
N LEU A 293 4.11 -15.72 5.74
CA LEU A 293 5.54 -15.99 5.58
C LEU A 293 5.80 -17.48 5.28
N ARG A 294 6.76 -17.75 4.39
CA ARG A 294 7.00 -19.10 3.84
C ARG A 294 8.43 -19.58 4.06
N SER A 295 8.69 -20.82 3.64
CA SER A 295 10.02 -21.44 3.71
C SER A 295 10.99 -21.05 2.59
N SER A 296 10.51 -20.28 1.62
CA SER A 296 11.31 -19.70 0.53
C SER A 296 10.81 -18.29 0.22
N SER A 297 11.74 -17.41 -0.15
CA SER A 297 11.46 -16.04 -0.60
C SER A 297 11.42 -15.97 -2.12
N ARG A 298 10.78 -14.93 -2.69
CA ARG A 298 10.62 -14.66 -4.12
C ARG A 298 11.93 -14.71 -4.91
N TYR A 299 13.04 -14.28 -4.31
CA TYR A 299 14.33 -14.12 -5.00
C TYR A 299 15.47 -14.97 -4.43
N GLY A 300 15.24 -15.66 -3.31
CA GLY A 300 16.25 -16.48 -2.66
C GLY A 300 17.42 -15.67 -2.09
N TRP A 301 17.27 -14.37 -1.85
CA TRP A 301 18.33 -13.49 -1.34
C TRP A 301 18.93 -14.02 -0.04
N GLU A 302 18.10 -14.62 0.80
CA GLU A 302 18.48 -15.17 2.10
C GLU A 302 19.38 -16.41 2.03
N THR A 303 19.58 -16.96 0.82
CA THR A 303 20.43 -18.13 0.62
C THR A 303 21.93 -17.79 0.55
N LEU A 304 22.27 -16.51 0.35
CA LEU A 304 23.65 -16.02 0.40
C LEU A 304 24.10 -15.73 1.84
N PRO A 305 25.37 -16.03 2.18
CA PRO A 305 25.94 -15.65 3.47
C PRO A 305 26.30 -14.16 3.52
N GLY A 306 26.34 -13.60 4.72
CA GLY A 306 26.69 -12.20 4.96
C GLY A 306 25.51 -11.36 5.41
N ASP A 307 25.77 -10.39 6.28
CA ASP A 307 24.76 -9.61 7.00
C ASP A 307 23.71 -8.94 6.08
N GLU A 308 24.15 -8.46 4.92
CA GLU A 308 23.31 -7.79 3.93
C GLU A 308 22.22 -8.70 3.32
N PHE A 309 22.47 -10.01 3.29
CA PHE A 309 21.62 -11.03 2.68
C PHE A 309 20.92 -11.92 3.72
N GLU A 310 21.64 -12.34 4.77
CA GLU A 310 21.12 -13.17 5.86
C GLU A 310 19.92 -12.54 6.57
N ARG A 311 19.77 -11.21 6.51
CA ARG A 311 18.62 -10.50 7.07
C ARG A 311 17.28 -10.92 6.47
N PHE A 312 17.28 -11.49 5.26
CA PHE A 312 16.07 -12.03 4.64
C PHE A 312 15.70 -13.44 5.15
N ASP A 313 16.56 -14.05 5.99
CA ASP A 313 16.30 -15.32 6.67
C ASP A 313 15.75 -15.07 8.08
N ALA A 314 14.43 -15.19 8.22
CA ALA A 314 13.71 -15.03 9.48
C ALA A 314 13.71 -16.31 10.36
N THR A 315 14.60 -17.27 10.08
CA THR A 315 14.77 -18.47 10.92
C THR A 315 15.37 -18.09 12.28
N ARG A 316 14.83 -18.65 13.38
CA ARG A 316 15.44 -18.50 14.72
C ARG A 316 16.74 -19.28 14.79
N LYS A 317 17.87 -18.58 14.90
CA LYS A 317 19.22 -19.18 14.93
C LYS A 317 19.90 -19.06 16.29
N SER A 318 19.42 -18.15 17.14
CA SER A 318 19.98 -17.87 18.47
C SER A 318 18.92 -17.92 19.58
N PRO A 319 19.27 -17.78 20.87
CA PRO A 319 18.26 -17.63 21.91
C PRO A 319 17.53 -16.27 21.87
N ALA A 320 18.25 -15.19 21.58
CA ALA A 320 17.70 -13.83 21.57
C ALA A 320 17.53 -13.28 20.15
N ALA A 321 16.45 -12.53 19.92
CA ALA A 321 16.18 -11.89 18.64
C ALA A 321 17.23 -10.82 18.24
N ARG A 322 17.97 -10.30 19.21
CA ARG A 322 19.08 -9.34 18.99
C ARG A 322 20.31 -9.98 18.34
N ASP A 323 20.36 -11.30 18.25
CA ASP A 323 21.50 -12.04 17.71
C ASP A 323 21.20 -12.65 16.33
N ASP A 324 19.97 -12.52 15.82
CA ASP A 324 19.56 -12.97 14.48
C ASP A 324 18.54 -12.03 13.82
N TYR A 325 17.89 -12.50 12.76
CA TYR A 325 17.00 -11.74 11.89
C TYR A 325 15.56 -12.26 11.88
N ARG A 326 15.16 -13.07 12.88
CA ARG A 326 13.79 -13.62 12.99
C ARG A 326 12.68 -12.55 12.92
N ASN A 327 13.00 -11.34 13.37
CA ASN A 327 12.11 -10.20 13.45
C ASN A 327 12.29 -9.20 12.30
N GLU A 328 13.24 -9.41 11.38
CA GLU A 328 13.45 -8.51 10.25
C GLU A 328 12.17 -8.33 9.40
N PRO A 329 11.32 -9.36 9.16
CA PRO A 329 10.05 -9.14 8.46
C PRO A 329 9.15 -8.09 9.14
N ASN A 330 9.22 -7.92 10.47
CA ASN A 330 8.42 -6.94 11.21
C ASN A 330 8.85 -5.49 10.92
N HIS A 331 9.99 -5.28 10.26
CA HIS A 331 10.49 -3.98 9.86
C HIS A 331 9.93 -3.50 8.51
N PHE A 332 9.12 -4.33 7.86
CA PHE A 332 8.51 -4.09 6.55
C PHE A 332 6.99 -4.17 6.62
N GLY A 333 6.33 -3.64 5.60
CA GLY A 333 4.87 -3.51 5.56
C GLY A 333 4.38 -2.22 6.17
N TRP A 334 5.20 -1.18 6.15
CA TRP A 334 4.87 0.13 6.71
C TRP A 334 4.81 1.18 5.61
N ILE A 335 4.05 2.24 5.86
CA ILE A 335 4.23 3.49 5.11
C ILE A 335 5.58 4.11 5.48
N VAL A 336 6.39 4.45 4.48
CA VAL A 336 7.68 5.14 4.64
C VAL A 336 7.56 6.58 4.17
N GLU A 337 7.92 7.53 5.04
CA GLU A 337 7.99 8.94 4.71
C GLU A 337 9.41 9.35 4.26
N ILE A 338 9.48 10.04 3.13
CA ILE A 338 10.71 10.58 2.52
C ILE A 338 10.51 12.08 2.31
N ASP A 339 11.47 12.90 2.75
CA ASP A 339 11.54 14.31 2.34
C ASP A 339 12.28 14.42 1.00
N PRO A 340 11.58 14.70 -0.12
CA PRO A 340 12.22 14.76 -1.42
C PRO A 340 13.11 15.99 -1.59
N PHE A 341 12.94 17.03 -0.76
CA PHE A 341 13.73 18.25 -0.84
C PHE A 341 15.02 18.20 0.02
N ALA A 342 15.17 17.16 0.85
CA ALA A 342 16.33 16.94 1.70
C ALA A 342 17.01 15.60 1.32
N PRO A 343 17.90 15.58 0.32
CA PRO A 343 18.48 14.33 -0.21
C PRO A 343 19.27 13.52 0.84
N GLU A 344 19.77 14.17 1.90
CA GLU A 344 20.47 13.50 3.01
C GLU A 344 19.56 13.07 4.16
N SER A 345 18.24 13.38 4.11
CA SER A 345 17.34 13.05 5.21
C SER A 345 17.16 11.54 5.34
N VAL A 346 17.15 11.01 6.56
CA VAL A 346 16.90 9.58 6.80
C VAL A 346 15.39 9.31 6.66
N PRO A 347 14.95 8.38 5.77
CA PRO A 347 13.54 8.01 5.67
C PRO A 347 13.00 7.39 6.96
N ILE A 348 11.68 7.50 7.19
CA ILE A 348 11.04 7.10 8.46
C ILE A 348 9.87 6.16 8.19
N LYS A 349 9.89 4.97 8.79
CA LYS A 349 8.75 4.04 8.86
C LYS A 349 7.73 4.58 9.87
N ARG A 350 6.48 4.82 9.45
CA ARG A 350 5.41 5.44 10.26
C ARG A 350 4.47 4.40 10.85
N THR A 351 4.82 3.87 12.02
CA THR A 351 4.15 2.67 12.54
C THR A 351 2.71 2.88 12.99
N ALA A 352 2.30 4.13 13.28
CA ALA A 352 0.93 4.43 13.69
C ALA A 352 -0.11 4.17 12.59
N LEU A 353 0.35 4.02 11.34
CA LEU A 353 -0.48 3.73 10.18
C LEU A 353 -0.79 2.23 10.00
N GLY A 354 -0.25 1.38 10.88
CA GLY A 354 -0.41 -0.06 10.84
C GLY A 354 0.62 -0.76 9.95
N ARG A 355 0.70 -2.09 10.08
CA ARG A 355 1.56 -2.96 9.28
C ARG A 355 0.73 -3.93 8.46
N PHE A 356 0.81 -3.85 7.14
CA PHE A 356 0.10 -4.75 6.20
C PHE A 356 0.60 -4.53 4.77
N ALA A 357 -0.05 -5.12 3.77
CA ALA A 357 0.30 -4.94 2.36
C ALA A 357 -0.29 -3.61 1.85
N HIS A 358 0.38 -2.50 2.16
CA HIS A 358 -0.14 -1.18 1.83
C HIS A 358 -0.06 -0.93 0.33
N GLU A 359 -1.21 -0.74 -0.32
CA GLU A 359 -1.23 -0.23 -1.69
C GLU A 359 -0.75 1.23 -1.71
N GLY A 360 -1.52 2.12 -1.08
CA GLY A 360 -1.41 3.56 -1.19
C GLY A 360 -1.97 4.27 0.04
N LEU A 361 -1.59 5.54 0.24
CA LEU A 361 -2.08 6.33 1.37
C LEU A 361 -2.76 7.62 0.92
N VAL A 362 -4.09 7.64 1.05
CA VAL A 362 -4.94 8.67 0.46
C VAL A 362 -5.44 9.61 1.54
N PHE A 363 -5.10 10.90 1.44
CA PHE A 363 -5.55 11.91 2.40
C PHE A 363 -6.99 12.34 2.12
N ALA A 364 -7.81 12.41 3.17
CA ALA A 364 -9.01 13.23 3.15
C ALA A 364 -8.63 14.72 3.01
N PRO A 365 -9.56 15.59 2.57
CA PRO A 365 -9.32 17.03 2.48
C PRO A 365 -8.77 17.64 3.77
N VAL A 366 -7.48 17.98 3.74
CA VAL A 366 -6.76 18.55 4.86
C VAL A 366 -7.17 20.01 5.06
N LYS A 367 -7.48 20.38 6.30
CA LYS A 367 -7.85 21.77 6.66
C LYS A 367 -7.12 22.19 7.93
N ALA A 368 -6.67 23.45 7.95
CA ALA A 368 -6.02 24.04 9.12
C ALA A 368 -6.92 23.92 10.37
N GLY A 369 -6.31 23.57 11.50
CA GLY A 369 -6.99 23.42 12.78
C GLY A 369 -7.85 22.15 12.91
N ARG A 370 -7.75 21.20 11.97
CA ARG A 370 -8.42 19.89 12.03
C ARG A 370 -7.40 18.75 12.08
N PRO A 371 -7.75 17.57 12.61
CA PRO A 371 -6.92 16.39 12.44
C PRO A 371 -6.73 16.06 10.96
N VAL A 372 -5.63 15.39 10.67
CA VAL A 372 -5.36 14.78 9.38
C VAL A 372 -6.01 13.40 9.36
N VAL A 373 -6.64 13.07 8.24
CA VAL A 373 -7.27 11.77 8.04
C VAL A 373 -6.74 11.19 6.74
N CYS A 374 -6.34 9.92 6.78
CA CYS A 374 -5.92 9.18 5.60
C CYS A 374 -6.48 7.77 5.59
N TYR A 375 -6.54 7.18 4.40
CA TYR A 375 -7.09 5.86 4.11
C TYR A 375 -6.05 5.00 3.40
N SER A 376 -6.03 3.71 3.70
CA SER A 376 -5.14 2.73 3.04
C SER A 376 -5.90 1.43 2.80
N GLY A 377 -5.69 0.85 1.63
CA GLY A 377 -6.05 -0.54 1.33
C GLY A 377 -4.95 -1.48 1.81
N ASP A 378 -5.34 -2.70 2.15
CA ASP A 378 -4.47 -3.84 2.35
C ASP A 378 -4.68 -4.80 1.18
N ASP A 379 -3.79 -4.77 0.18
CA ASP A 379 -4.01 -5.51 -1.08
C ASP A 379 -3.72 -6.99 -0.89
N SER A 380 -4.71 -7.69 -0.37
CA SER A 380 -4.73 -9.14 -0.30
C SER A 380 -6.17 -9.63 -0.27
N GLN A 381 -6.39 -10.85 -0.77
CA GLN A 381 -7.73 -11.41 -0.82
C GLN A 381 -8.29 -11.54 0.59
N ASN A 382 -9.47 -10.96 0.80
CA ASN A 382 -10.19 -10.95 2.07
C ASN A 382 -9.57 -10.06 3.15
N GLU A 383 -8.58 -9.22 2.85
CA GLU A 383 -8.11 -8.21 3.80
C GLU A 383 -8.97 -6.94 3.77
N TYR A 384 -8.46 -5.84 4.32
CA TYR A 384 -9.29 -4.78 4.88
C TYR A 384 -8.98 -3.39 4.31
N ILE A 385 -9.91 -2.45 4.56
CA ILE A 385 -9.68 -1.02 4.34
C ILE A 385 -9.48 -0.36 5.70
N TYR A 386 -8.44 0.46 5.79
CA TYR A 386 -8.03 1.15 7.00
C TYR A 386 -8.21 2.67 6.90
N LYS A 387 -8.33 3.30 8.06
CA LYS A 387 -8.38 4.74 8.23
C LYS A 387 -7.53 5.16 9.42
N TYR A 388 -6.70 6.16 9.24
CA TYR A 388 -5.98 6.80 10.34
C TYR A 388 -6.51 8.20 10.59
N VAL A 389 -6.58 8.59 11.87
CA VAL A 389 -6.92 9.95 12.31
C VAL A 389 -5.83 10.44 13.26
N SER A 390 -5.15 11.53 12.90
CA SER A 390 -4.11 12.11 13.77
C SER A 390 -4.72 12.65 15.07
N ARG A 391 -3.99 12.53 16.18
CA ARG A 391 -4.36 13.15 17.45
C ARG A 391 -4.30 14.66 17.35
N ASP A 392 -3.17 15.16 16.84
CA ASP A 392 -2.89 16.59 16.78
C ASP A 392 -3.46 17.20 15.49
N HIS A 393 -3.75 18.50 15.54
CA HIS A 393 -4.35 19.21 14.41
C HIS A 393 -3.29 19.70 13.43
N TYR A 394 -3.63 19.67 12.15
CA TYR A 394 -2.83 20.24 11.09
C TYR A 394 -2.71 21.76 11.21
N ARG A 395 -1.48 22.25 11.18
CA ARG A 395 -1.11 23.66 11.20
C ARG A 395 -0.21 23.92 9.98
N PRO A 396 -0.73 24.56 8.92
CA PRO A 396 0.04 24.82 7.70
C PRO A 396 1.40 25.47 7.99
N GLY A 397 2.46 24.95 7.38
CA GLY A 397 3.83 25.44 7.56
C GLY A 397 4.46 25.21 8.95
N ARG A 398 3.76 24.54 9.87
CA ARG A 398 4.27 24.19 11.21
C ARG A 398 4.22 22.68 11.48
N SER A 399 3.18 22.00 11.02
CA SER A 399 3.07 20.55 11.11
C SER A 399 4.09 19.86 10.22
N ASN A 400 4.53 18.68 10.64
CA ASN A 400 5.44 17.80 9.93
C ASN A 400 4.98 16.34 10.11
N GLY A 401 5.83 15.39 9.71
CA GLY A 401 5.56 13.96 9.76
C GLY A 401 5.18 13.40 11.15
N SER A 402 5.42 14.12 12.25
CA SER A 402 4.98 13.68 13.59
C SER A 402 3.46 13.54 13.70
N LEU A 403 2.68 14.19 12.82
CA LEU A 403 1.23 13.97 12.72
C LEU A 403 0.84 12.55 12.31
N LEU A 404 1.79 11.76 11.80
CA LEU A 404 1.61 10.35 11.44
C LEU A 404 2.17 9.40 12.50
N ASP A 405 2.69 9.90 13.62
CA ASP A 405 3.20 9.07 14.72
C ASP A 405 2.18 8.91 15.85
N GLU A 406 1.24 9.84 15.99
CA GLU A 406 0.32 9.90 17.13
C GLU A 406 -1.12 10.13 16.69
N GLY A 407 -1.95 9.09 16.83
CA GLY A 407 -3.34 9.08 16.38
C GLY A 407 -3.99 7.74 16.62
N THR A 408 -5.14 7.50 15.98
CA THR A 408 -5.86 6.24 16.07
C THR A 408 -6.01 5.62 14.69
N LEU A 409 -5.58 4.37 14.56
CA LEU A 409 -5.87 3.52 13.40
C LEU A 409 -7.23 2.85 13.58
N TYR A 410 -7.99 2.80 12.51
CA TYR A 410 -9.30 2.18 12.42
C TYR A 410 -9.34 1.23 11.24
N VAL A 411 -10.23 0.24 11.33
CA VAL A 411 -10.56 -0.67 10.23
C VAL A 411 -12.05 -0.58 9.89
N ALA A 412 -12.37 -0.72 8.61
CA ALA A 412 -13.74 -0.62 8.11
C ALA A 412 -14.58 -1.86 8.46
N ARG A 413 -15.81 -1.62 8.90
CA ARG A 413 -16.91 -2.57 8.80
C ARG A 413 -18.00 -1.96 7.94
N PHE A 414 -18.31 -2.60 6.82
CA PHE A 414 -19.46 -2.26 6.00
C PHE A 414 -20.68 -3.04 6.51
N ASN A 415 -21.83 -2.37 6.61
CA ASN A 415 -23.07 -2.97 7.08
C ASN A 415 -24.04 -3.18 5.90
N ALA A 416 -24.93 -4.16 6.03
CA ALA A 416 -25.94 -4.49 5.03
C ALA A 416 -26.91 -3.34 4.70
N SER A 417 -27.04 -2.34 5.58
CA SER A 417 -27.88 -1.16 5.35
C SER A 417 -27.27 -0.14 4.38
N GLY A 418 -26.06 -0.39 3.85
CA GLY A 418 -25.29 0.57 3.06
C GLY A 418 -24.60 1.64 3.91
N GLN A 419 -24.60 1.50 5.24
CA GLN A 419 -23.80 2.31 6.16
C GLN A 419 -22.54 1.56 6.55
N GLY A 420 -21.51 2.28 7.00
CA GLY A 420 -20.31 1.68 7.57
C GLY A 420 -19.90 2.28 8.90
N GLU A 421 -19.00 1.56 9.58
CA GLU A 421 -18.42 1.94 10.86
C GLU A 421 -16.91 1.76 10.83
N TRP A 422 -16.20 2.67 11.49
CA TRP A 422 -14.77 2.58 11.72
C TRP A 422 -14.50 2.02 13.12
N LEU A 423 -13.89 0.85 13.18
CA LEU A 423 -13.58 0.13 14.41
C LEU A 423 -12.15 0.47 14.84
N ALA A 424 -11.99 1.01 16.06
CA ALA A 424 -10.67 1.42 16.54
C ALA A 424 -9.78 0.20 16.84
N LEU A 425 -8.53 0.25 16.40
CA LEU A 425 -7.48 -0.72 16.73
C LEU A 425 -6.58 -0.12 17.81
N ASP A 426 -7.13 0.04 19.01
CA ASP A 426 -6.53 0.80 20.11
C ASP A 426 -6.69 0.02 21.42
N VAL A 427 -5.56 -0.23 22.10
CA VAL A 427 -5.52 -0.97 23.39
C VAL A 427 -6.34 -0.30 24.50
N HIS A 428 -6.66 0.98 24.37
CA HIS A 428 -7.48 1.75 25.30
C HIS A 428 -8.96 1.86 24.88
N ASP A 429 -9.33 1.43 23.67
CA ASP A 429 -10.72 1.43 23.22
C ASP A 429 -11.48 0.25 23.87
N LYS A 430 -12.55 0.59 24.61
CA LYS A 430 -13.35 -0.40 25.35
C LYS A 430 -13.98 -1.47 24.46
N ALA A 431 -14.33 -1.15 23.21
CA ALA A 431 -14.91 -2.12 22.30
C ALA A 431 -13.83 -3.09 21.81
N PHE A 432 -12.64 -2.59 21.48
CA PHE A 432 -11.49 -3.40 21.11
C PHE A 432 -11.05 -4.33 22.26
N GLN A 433 -10.96 -3.82 23.49
CA GLN A 433 -10.65 -4.62 24.68
C GLN A 433 -11.64 -5.78 24.88
N ARG A 434 -12.95 -5.53 24.74
CA ARG A 434 -13.97 -6.58 24.83
C ARG A 434 -13.82 -7.63 23.73
N ALA A 435 -13.51 -7.19 22.51
CA ALA A 435 -13.28 -8.10 21.39
C ALA A 435 -12.05 -8.99 21.63
N CYS A 436 -10.95 -8.40 22.12
CA CYS A 436 -9.74 -9.12 22.54
C CYS A 436 -10.04 -10.17 23.61
N SER A 437 -10.75 -9.78 24.69
CA SER A 437 -11.16 -10.71 25.75
C SER A 437 -12.04 -11.85 25.24
N ALA A 438 -12.99 -11.55 24.33
CA ALA A 438 -13.86 -12.57 23.74
C ALA A 438 -13.10 -13.55 22.83
N ALA A 439 -12.07 -13.07 22.13
CA ALA A 439 -11.20 -13.89 21.29
C ALA A 439 -10.14 -14.66 22.10
N GLY A 440 -9.97 -14.37 23.39
CA GLY A 440 -8.88 -14.94 24.20
C GLY A 440 -7.49 -14.45 23.76
N VAL A 441 -7.41 -13.29 23.09
CA VAL A 441 -6.16 -12.72 22.59
C VAL A 441 -5.82 -11.47 23.40
N SER A 442 -4.56 -11.33 23.79
CA SER A 442 -4.02 -10.09 24.36
C SER A 442 -2.91 -9.53 23.47
N PHE A 443 -2.71 -8.22 23.61
CA PHE A 443 -1.58 -7.48 23.07
C PHE A 443 -0.87 -6.82 24.26
N ALA A 444 0.45 -6.84 24.27
CA ALA A 444 1.27 -6.25 25.33
C ALA A 444 1.12 -4.73 25.38
N ASP A 445 1.10 -4.08 24.21
CA ASP A 445 0.92 -2.66 24.04
C ASP A 445 0.40 -2.30 22.64
N GLN A 446 0.29 -0.98 22.36
CA GLN A 446 -0.16 -0.47 21.07
C GLN A 446 0.83 -0.79 19.93
N GLY A 447 2.12 -0.94 20.23
CA GLY A 447 3.14 -1.34 19.27
C GLY A 447 2.87 -2.75 18.74
N GLU A 448 2.54 -3.68 19.64
CA GLU A 448 2.20 -5.05 19.25
C GLU A 448 0.90 -5.11 18.43
N VAL A 449 -0.11 -4.30 18.76
CA VAL A 449 -1.33 -4.16 17.95
C VAL A 449 -1.00 -3.75 16.52
N LEU A 450 -0.10 -2.77 16.34
CA LEU A 450 0.25 -2.25 15.02
C LEU A 450 1.15 -3.20 14.23
N ILE A 451 2.05 -3.95 14.88
CA ILE A 451 2.82 -5.02 14.21
C ILE A 451 1.88 -6.15 13.73
N ASN A 452 0.85 -6.44 14.52
CA ASN A 452 -0.17 -7.45 14.24
C ASN A 452 -1.49 -6.85 13.73
N THR A 453 -1.42 -5.77 12.92
CA THR A 453 -2.60 -4.99 12.51
C THR A 453 -3.68 -5.86 11.87
N ARG A 454 -3.31 -6.83 11.02
CA ARG A 454 -4.29 -7.76 10.43
C ARG A 454 -5.02 -8.59 11.47
N LEU A 455 -4.31 -9.18 12.45
CA LEU A 455 -4.96 -9.92 13.54
C LEU A 455 -5.82 -9.00 14.43
N ALA A 456 -5.37 -7.78 14.69
CA ALA A 456 -6.17 -6.81 15.44
C ALA A 456 -7.47 -6.47 14.69
N ALA A 457 -7.41 -6.29 13.36
CA ALA A 457 -8.57 -6.10 12.50
C ALA A 457 -9.49 -7.33 12.46
N ASP A 458 -8.91 -8.54 12.44
CA ASP A 458 -9.64 -9.79 12.58
C ASP A 458 -10.48 -9.74 13.86
N ILE A 459 -9.84 -9.49 15.01
CA ILE A 459 -10.50 -9.45 16.33
C ILE A 459 -11.56 -8.34 16.42
N ALA A 460 -11.29 -7.16 15.85
CA ALA A 460 -12.25 -6.06 15.83
C ALA A 460 -13.53 -6.42 15.05
N GLY A 461 -13.45 -7.37 14.11
CA GLY A 461 -14.55 -7.82 13.28
C GLY A 461 -14.72 -6.95 12.04
N ALA A 462 -13.62 -6.62 11.36
CA ALA A 462 -13.60 -5.92 10.09
C ALA A 462 -14.30 -6.70 8.97
N THR A 463 -14.75 -6.00 7.93
CA THR A 463 -15.35 -6.65 6.74
C THR A 463 -14.26 -7.08 5.78
N LYS A 464 -14.20 -8.38 5.45
CA LYS A 464 -13.27 -8.93 4.44
C LYS A 464 -13.59 -8.38 3.05
N MET A 465 -12.60 -7.81 2.37
CA MET A 465 -12.77 -7.10 1.08
C MET A 465 -12.13 -7.84 -0.10
N ASP A 466 -12.56 -7.52 -1.32
CA ASP A 466 -11.98 -8.02 -2.56
C ASP A 466 -10.72 -7.21 -2.97
N ARG A 467 -9.56 -7.51 -2.37
CA ARG A 467 -8.26 -6.89 -2.71
C ARG A 467 -8.28 -5.35 -2.86
N PRO A 468 -8.36 -4.63 -1.72
CA PRO A 468 -8.26 -3.17 -1.70
C PRO A 468 -6.91 -2.63 -2.21
N GLU A 469 -6.93 -2.07 -3.41
CA GLU A 469 -5.80 -1.39 -4.04
C GLU A 469 -5.93 0.15 -3.87
N TRP A 470 -5.79 0.92 -4.96
CA TRP A 470 -5.74 2.39 -4.94
C TRP A 470 -7.04 3.00 -4.45
N GLY A 471 -6.90 4.09 -3.70
CA GLY A 471 -8.01 4.95 -3.36
C GLY A 471 -7.87 6.37 -3.90
N ALA A 472 -8.98 7.09 -3.89
CA ALA A 472 -9.02 8.52 -4.17
C ALA A 472 -10.12 9.19 -3.37
N VAL A 473 -9.91 10.45 -3.01
CA VAL A 473 -10.97 11.30 -2.46
C VAL A 473 -11.34 12.35 -3.50
N ASN A 474 -12.63 12.40 -3.83
CA ASN A 474 -13.14 13.40 -4.75
C ASN A 474 -13.00 14.80 -4.11
N PRO A 475 -12.24 15.72 -4.73
CA PRO A 475 -11.96 17.03 -4.14
C PRO A 475 -13.20 17.93 -4.03
N ASP A 476 -14.24 17.69 -4.83
CA ASP A 476 -15.43 18.53 -4.89
C ASP A 476 -16.47 18.15 -3.82
N ASN A 477 -16.69 16.85 -3.64
CA ASN A 477 -17.76 16.34 -2.76
C ASN A 477 -17.27 15.55 -1.54
N GLY A 478 -15.98 15.18 -1.48
CA GLY A 478 -15.39 14.45 -0.37
C GLY A 478 -15.71 12.95 -0.32
N GLU A 479 -16.35 12.39 -1.35
CA GLU A 479 -16.56 10.95 -1.43
C GLU A 479 -15.24 10.22 -1.60
N VAL A 480 -15.10 9.10 -0.90
CA VAL A 480 -13.91 8.25 -0.93
C VAL A 480 -14.20 7.05 -1.82
N TYR A 481 -13.24 6.68 -2.65
CA TYR A 481 -13.30 5.58 -3.62
C TYR A 481 -12.11 4.67 -3.41
N PHE A 482 -12.31 3.36 -3.51
CA PHE A 482 -11.25 2.36 -3.54
C PHE A 482 -11.52 1.34 -4.63
N THR A 483 -10.48 0.96 -5.39
CA THR A 483 -10.52 -0.21 -6.26
C THR A 483 -10.49 -1.48 -5.42
N LEU A 484 -11.32 -2.45 -5.83
CA LEU A 484 -11.38 -3.78 -5.29
C LEU A 484 -11.10 -4.73 -6.46
N THR A 485 -9.82 -5.05 -6.67
CA THR A 485 -9.29 -5.43 -8.00
C THR A 485 -9.78 -6.78 -8.50
N ASN A 486 -9.94 -7.75 -7.59
CA ASN A 486 -10.46 -9.09 -7.83
C ASN A 486 -10.47 -9.88 -6.50
N ASN A 487 -11.16 -11.01 -6.49
CA ASN A 487 -11.06 -12.02 -5.45
C ASN A 487 -11.57 -13.37 -5.96
N SER A 488 -10.67 -14.18 -6.51
CA SER A 488 -11.00 -15.51 -7.01
C SER A 488 -11.42 -16.49 -5.90
N SER A 489 -11.00 -16.26 -4.64
CA SER A 489 -11.41 -17.09 -3.49
C SER A 489 -12.76 -16.69 -2.87
N ARG A 490 -13.38 -15.60 -3.33
CA ARG A 490 -14.68 -15.13 -2.81
C ARG A 490 -15.75 -16.20 -3.03
N SER A 491 -16.20 -16.85 -1.95
CA SER A 491 -17.28 -17.83 -2.00
C SER A 491 -18.64 -17.21 -1.68
N VAL A 492 -18.70 -16.33 -0.69
CA VAL A 492 -19.92 -15.67 -0.22
C VAL A 492 -19.92 -14.21 -0.68
N PRO A 493 -20.74 -13.82 -1.67
CA PRO A 493 -20.85 -12.43 -2.08
C PRO A 493 -21.59 -11.63 -1.02
N ASP A 494 -21.43 -10.31 -1.04
CA ASP A 494 -22.13 -9.37 -0.19
C ASP A 494 -22.23 -7.96 -0.82
N ALA A 495 -22.87 -6.99 -0.17
CA ALA A 495 -23.12 -5.69 -0.80
C ALA A 495 -21.85 -4.91 -1.19
N ALA A 496 -20.75 -5.05 -0.44
CA ALA A 496 -19.48 -4.43 -0.76
C ALA A 496 -18.62 -5.30 -1.69
N ASN A 497 -18.91 -6.61 -1.78
CA ASN A 497 -18.19 -7.61 -2.57
C ASN A 497 -19.20 -8.49 -3.34
N PRO A 498 -19.83 -7.98 -4.41
CA PRO A 498 -21.12 -8.49 -4.88
C PRO A 498 -21.07 -9.76 -5.72
N ARG A 499 -19.90 -10.32 -5.99
CA ARG A 499 -19.75 -11.47 -6.90
C ARG A 499 -18.90 -12.57 -6.26
N PRO A 500 -19.35 -13.83 -6.29
CA PRO A 500 -18.47 -14.96 -6.01
C PRO A 500 -17.42 -15.09 -7.13
N ALA A 501 -16.26 -15.67 -6.81
CA ALA A 501 -15.13 -15.88 -7.71
C ALA A 501 -14.86 -14.65 -8.59
N ASN A 502 -14.80 -13.48 -7.96
CA ASN A 502 -14.77 -12.19 -8.63
C ASN A 502 -13.45 -12.03 -9.43
N ALA A 503 -13.49 -12.27 -10.74
CA ALA A 503 -12.32 -12.19 -11.61
C ALA A 503 -12.02 -10.78 -12.15
N PHE A 504 -12.94 -9.82 -11.97
CA PHE A 504 -12.90 -8.54 -12.70
C PHE A 504 -12.80 -7.30 -11.82
N GLY A 505 -13.15 -7.42 -10.53
CA GLY A 505 -13.09 -6.29 -9.61
C GLY A 505 -14.17 -5.23 -9.81
N HIS A 506 -14.26 -4.31 -8.85
CA HIS A 506 -15.23 -3.22 -8.80
C HIS A 506 -14.66 -2.04 -8.00
N ILE A 507 -15.38 -0.92 -7.96
CA ILE A 507 -14.98 0.25 -7.16
C ILE A 507 -16.01 0.42 -6.04
N VAL A 508 -15.56 0.39 -4.79
CA VAL A 508 -16.38 0.73 -3.63
C VAL A 508 -16.29 2.23 -3.38
N ARG A 509 -17.39 2.83 -2.95
CA ARG A 509 -17.48 4.26 -2.61
C ARG A 509 -18.20 4.46 -1.30
N TRP A 510 -17.76 5.44 -0.51
CA TRP A 510 -18.48 5.90 0.67
C TRP A 510 -18.38 7.41 0.91
N ARG A 511 -19.16 7.91 1.86
CA ARG A 511 -19.13 9.31 2.30
C ARG A 511 -19.09 9.37 3.81
N GLU A 512 -18.02 9.93 4.38
CA GLU A 512 -17.96 10.17 5.82
C GLU A 512 -19.15 10.99 6.33
N LEU A 513 -19.78 10.53 7.41
CA LEU A 513 -20.86 11.30 8.05
C LEU A 513 -20.31 12.53 8.80
N SER A 514 -19.04 12.47 9.22
CA SER A 514 -18.38 13.63 9.84
C SER A 514 -17.79 14.57 8.80
N LYS A 515 -18.11 15.86 8.92
CA LYS A 515 -17.55 16.94 8.06
C LYS A 515 -16.04 17.14 8.17
N ASN A 516 -15.40 16.58 9.20
CA ASN A 516 -13.94 16.61 9.38
C ASN A 516 -13.29 15.25 9.09
N TYR A 517 -14.04 14.29 8.56
CA TYR A 517 -13.59 12.92 8.27
C TYR A 517 -13.11 12.14 9.48
N GLY A 518 -13.02 12.70 10.70
CA GLY A 518 -12.57 11.98 11.91
C GLY A 518 -13.64 11.17 12.62
N GLY A 519 -14.86 11.11 12.08
CA GLY A 519 -15.97 10.36 12.66
C GLY A 519 -15.81 8.85 12.50
N ARG A 520 -16.59 8.08 13.27
CA ARG A 520 -16.57 6.61 13.24
C ARG A 520 -17.64 5.98 12.34
N ARG A 521 -18.32 6.77 11.50
CA ARG A 521 -19.42 6.30 10.63
C ARG A 521 -19.35 6.95 9.26
N PHE A 522 -19.71 6.18 8.25
CA PHE A 522 -19.69 6.56 6.84
C PHE A 522 -20.83 5.92 6.04
#